data_AF-A0A6P1NTU2-F1
#
_entry.id   AF-A0A6P1NTU2-F1
#
_cell.length_a   1.000
_cell.length_b   1.000
_cell.length_c   1.000
_cell.angle_alpha   90.00
_cell.angle_beta   90.00
_cell.angle_gamma   90.00
#
_symmetry.space_group_name_H-M   'P 1'
#
loop_
_entity.id
_entity.type
_entity.pdbx_description
1 polymer ?
#
loop_
_entity_poly.entity_id
_entity_poly.type
_entity_poly.pdbx_seq_one_letter_code
_entity_poly.pdbx_strand_id
1 'polypeptide(L)'
;MDQSQRIAAKTALDVLAADGFLLAGGQALAEHGISSRPSEDIDLFALHRRHTPATFAASVRKMTAALESVGYTVEITRQYDEFASVTVGRDDDAVVIDLGLDWWENSPAIIDVGPVLSLKDSVASKLLAVYSRGYARDYLDAYSIIASGRFTHKQLITLCQRRDPNVDLPLLATSMARYRTLSTTDYTRYGLPQDELPKLSSTLLDFARTIHRSSASAAESVEPVDLIGPEAPVQESPCNSGSGPDFPWLAAQSR
;
A
#
# COMPACT_ATOMS: atom_id res chain seq x y z
N MET A 1 -11.12 -14.89 -2.00
CA MET A 1 -11.37 -15.38 -0.64
C MET A 1 -12.18 -16.67 -0.69
N ASP A 2 -11.73 -17.72 -0.01
CA ASP A 2 -12.56 -18.91 0.22
C ASP A 2 -13.61 -18.66 1.33
N GLN A 3 -14.43 -19.67 1.64
CA GLN A 3 -15.50 -19.53 2.62
C GLN A 3 -14.98 -19.38 4.05
N SER A 4 -13.95 -20.14 4.44
CA SER A 4 -13.36 -20.12 5.79
C SER A 4 -12.72 -18.76 6.08
N GLN A 5 -11.96 -18.22 5.11
CA GLN A 5 -11.42 -16.86 5.16
C GLN A 5 -12.53 -15.81 5.22
N ARG A 6 -13.61 -15.95 4.44
CA ARG A 6 -14.72 -14.99 4.44
C ARG A 6 -15.40 -14.91 5.81
N ILE A 7 -15.63 -16.06 6.45
CA ILE A 7 -16.25 -16.10 7.77
C ILE A 7 -15.35 -15.43 8.80
N ALA A 8 -14.05 -15.77 8.82
CA ALA A 8 -13.09 -15.16 9.73
C ALA A 8 -12.97 -13.64 9.53
N ALA A 9 -12.92 -13.16 8.28
CA ALA A 9 -12.88 -11.75 7.94
C ALA A 9 -14.13 -11.01 8.45
N LYS A 10 -15.33 -11.57 8.24
CA LYS A 10 -16.59 -10.98 8.72
C LYS A 10 -16.61 -10.89 10.25
N THR A 11 -16.31 -11.98 10.94
CA THR A 11 -16.26 -11.99 12.42
C THR A 11 -15.26 -10.98 12.98
N ALA A 12 -14.09 -10.85 12.36
CA ALA A 12 -13.11 -9.85 12.76
C ALA A 12 -13.62 -8.42 12.50
N LEU A 13 -14.16 -8.15 11.31
CA LEU A 13 -14.65 -6.82 10.93
C LEU A 13 -15.89 -6.39 11.71
N ASP A 14 -16.74 -7.32 12.16
CA ASP A 14 -17.90 -7.02 12.99
C ASP A 14 -17.51 -6.26 14.28
N VAL A 15 -16.32 -6.56 14.83
CA VAL A 15 -15.82 -5.86 16.02
C VAL A 15 -14.81 -4.76 15.69
N LEU A 16 -14.06 -4.87 14.60
CA LEU A 16 -12.99 -3.93 14.26
C LEU A 16 -13.42 -2.75 13.39
N ALA A 17 -14.53 -2.83 12.64
CA ALA A 17 -14.96 -1.75 11.75
C ALA A 17 -15.25 -0.45 12.51
N ALA A 18 -15.80 -0.55 13.72
CA ALA A 18 -16.03 0.60 14.60
C ALA A 18 -14.71 1.28 15.05
N ASP A 19 -13.63 0.52 15.11
CA ASP A 19 -12.29 1.02 15.42
C ASP A 19 -11.58 1.56 14.15
N GLY A 20 -12.22 1.45 12.97
CA GLY A 20 -11.73 2.01 11.71
C GLY A 20 -10.93 1.04 10.83
N PHE A 21 -10.92 -0.26 11.17
CA PHE A 21 -10.30 -1.29 10.33
C PHE A 21 -11.18 -1.64 9.13
N LEU A 22 -10.53 -2.02 8.02
CA LEU A 22 -11.16 -2.47 6.80
C LEU A 22 -10.36 -3.60 6.14
N LEU A 23 -10.98 -4.34 5.23
CA LEU A 23 -10.31 -5.34 4.41
C LEU A 23 -9.41 -4.65 3.38
N ALA A 24 -8.14 -5.03 3.34
CA ALA A 24 -7.12 -4.49 2.45
C ALA A 24 -6.44 -5.61 1.62
N GLY A 25 -5.28 -5.27 1.04
CA GLY A 25 -4.38 -6.24 0.43
C GLY A 25 -4.97 -7.03 -0.74
N GLY A 26 -4.61 -8.31 -0.83
CA GLY A 26 -4.98 -9.17 -1.97
C GLY A 26 -6.49 -9.39 -2.08
N GLN A 27 -7.13 -9.62 -0.94
CA GLN A 27 -8.56 -9.89 -0.86
C GLN A 27 -9.38 -8.65 -1.23
N ALA A 28 -8.99 -7.44 -0.82
CA ALA A 28 -9.67 -6.21 -1.27
C ALA A 28 -9.64 -6.04 -2.79
N LEU A 29 -8.50 -6.32 -3.42
CA LEU A 29 -8.37 -6.27 -4.88
C LEU A 29 -9.27 -7.31 -5.58
N ALA A 30 -9.44 -8.48 -4.97
CA ALA A 30 -10.34 -9.52 -5.45
C ALA A 30 -11.83 -9.14 -5.30
N GLU A 31 -12.22 -8.52 -4.19
CA GLU A 31 -13.59 -8.02 -3.98
C GLU A 31 -13.97 -6.92 -4.99
N HIS A 32 -13.00 -6.16 -5.51
CA HIS A 32 -13.22 -5.22 -6.62
C HIS A 32 -13.26 -5.89 -8.00
N GLY A 33 -13.07 -7.21 -8.07
CA GLY A 33 -13.07 -7.99 -9.31
C GLY A 33 -11.87 -7.68 -10.21
N ILE A 34 -10.71 -7.34 -9.63
CA ILE A 34 -9.47 -7.11 -10.40
C ILE A 34 -8.60 -8.36 -10.44
N SER A 35 -8.51 -9.11 -9.34
CA SER A 35 -7.64 -10.29 -9.23
C SER A 35 -8.46 -11.53 -8.84
N SER A 36 -8.12 -12.67 -9.44
CA SER A 36 -8.73 -13.98 -9.14
C SER A 36 -7.75 -14.96 -8.51
N ARG A 37 -6.48 -14.56 -8.30
CA ARG A 37 -5.51 -15.45 -7.66
C ARG A 37 -5.93 -15.76 -6.21
N PRO A 38 -5.61 -16.94 -5.68
CA PRO A 38 -5.71 -17.19 -4.25
C PRO A 38 -4.88 -16.18 -3.45
N SER A 39 -5.42 -15.69 -2.33
CA SER A 39 -4.65 -14.97 -1.31
C SER A 39 -4.57 -15.84 -0.06
N GLU A 40 -3.39 -15.89 0.54
CA GLU A 40 -3.07 -16.74 1.69
C GLU A 40 -3.50 -16.08 3.01
N ASP A 41 -3.51 -14.75 3.02
CA ASP A 41 -3.70 -13.85 4.15
C ASP A 41 -5.00 -13.03 4.03
N ILE A 42 -5.55 -12.66 5.19
CA ILE A 42 -6.56 -11.61 5.35
C ILE A 42 -5.85 -10.38 5.91
N ASP A 43 -5.81 -9.28 5.15
CA ASP A 43 -5.27 -8.01 5.60
C ASP A 43 -6.38 -7.12 6.17
N LEU A 44 -6.33 -6.78 7.46
CA LEU A 44 -7.27 -5.88 8.13
C LEU A 44 -6.57 -4.61 8.61
N PHE A 45 -6.74 -3.51 7.89
CA PHE A 45 -5.91 -2.32 8.09
C PHE A 45 -6.74 -1.13 8.57
N ALA A 46 -6.16 -0.30 9.43
CA ALA A 46 -6.75 0.95 9.91
C ALA A 46 -5.89 2.16 9.51
N LEU A 47 -6.50 3.35 9.43
CA LEU A 47 -5.76 4.58 9.14
C LEU A 47 -4.76 4.86 10.26
N HIS A 48 -3.48 5.02 9.91
CA HIS A 48 -2.39 5.12 10.88
C HIS A 48 -2.56 6.25 11.91
N ARG A 49 -3.14 7.39 11.52
CA ARG A 49 -3.37 8.53 12.44
C ARG A 49 -4.51 8.34 13.43
N ARG A 50 -5.26 7.23 13.35
CA ARG A 50 -6.42 6.96 14.23
C ARG A 50 -6.08 6.07 15.41
N HIS A 51 -4.87 5.52 15.46
CA HIS A 51 -4.44 4.62 16.51
C HIS A 51 -3.15 5.07 17.16
N THR A 52 -3.11 4.91 18.48
CA THR A 52 -1.86 4.76 19.26
C THR A 52 -1.53 3.28 19.40
N PRO A 53 -0.29 2.92 19.77
CA PRO A 53 0.08 1.52 20.04
C PRO A 53 -0.88 0.83 21.05
N ALA A 54 -1.33 1.55 22.07
CA ALA A 54 -2.28 1.02 23.06
C ALA A 54 -3.66 0.70 22.45
N THR A 55 -4.19 1.58 21.60
CA THR A 55 -5.49 1.35 20.93
C THR A 55 -5.41 0.29 19.83
N PHE A 56 -4.27 0.19 19.13
CA PHE A 56 -4.02 -0.88 18.18
C PHE A 56 -3.98 -2.24 18.89
N ALA A 57 -3.20 -2.37 19.97
CA ALA A 57 -3.15 -3.58 20.77
C ALA A 57 -4.52 -3.94 21.38
N ALA A 58 -5.34 -2.96 21.75
CA ALA A 58 -6.72 -3.19 22.20
C ALA A 58 -7.62 -3.76 21.10
N SER A 59 -7.45 -3.29 19.85
CA SER A 59 -8.18 -3.78 18.68
C SER A 59 -7.79 -5.24 18.39
N VAL A 60 -6.50 -5.58 18.43
CA VAL A 60 -6.02 -6.97 18.30
C VAL A 60 -6.68 -7.87 19.34
N ARG A 61 -6.68 -7.50 20.63
CA ARG A 61 -7.34 -8.27 21.70
C ARG A 61 -8.84 -8.43 21.49
N LYS A 62 -9.52 -7.37 21.03
CA LYS A 62 -10.95 -7.38 20.74
C LYS A 62 -11.30 -8.36 19.63
N MET A 63 -10.51 -8.39 18.55
CA MET A 63 -10.64 -9.35 17.47
C MET A 63 -10.39 -10.79 17.95
N THR A 64 -9.32 -11.02 18.72
CA THR A 64 -9.00 -12.33 19.29
C THR A 64 -10.17 -12.87 20.11
N ALA A 65 -10.69 -12.08 21.05
CA ALA A 65 -11.82 -12.49 21.89
C ALA A 65 -13.09 -12.78 21.07
N ALA A 66 -13.36 -12.00 20.00
CA ALA A 66 -14.51 -12.24 19.12
C ALA A 66 -14.38 -13.57 18.36
N LEU A 67 -13.19 -13.86 17.81
CA LEU A 67 -12.94 -15.10 17.08
C LEU A 67 -12.98 -16.32 18.02
N GLU A 68 -12.37 -16.23 19.21
CA GLU A 68 -12.46 -17.27 20.25
C GLU A 68 -13.91 -17.55 20.66
N SER A 69 -14.73 -16.51 20.80
CA SER A 69 -16.14 -16.65 21.20
C SER A 69 -17.01 -17.44 20.21
N VAL A 70 -16.59 -17.52 18.94
CA VAL A 70 -17.27 -18.31 17.90
C VAL A 70 -16.53 -19.61 17.55
N GLY A 71 -15.57 -20.01 18.40
CA GLY A 71 -14.91 -21.32 18.37
C GLY A 71 -13.60 -21.40 17.59
N TYR A 72 -12.97 -20.28 17.23
CA TYR A 72 -11.61 -20.31 16.68
C TYR A 72 -10.58 -20.52 17.78
N THR A 73 -9.52 -21.29 17.49
CA THR A 73 -8.25 -21.15 18.21
C THR A 73 -7.52 -19.94 17.65
N VAL A 74 -6.91 -19.13 18.51
CA VAL A 74 -6.23 -17.90 18.09
C VAL A 74 -4.82 -17.86 18.66
N GLU A 75 -3.83 -17.72 17.78
CA GLU A 75 -2.43 -17.56 18.13
C GLU A 75 -1.90 -16.25 17.55
N ILE A 76 -1.49 -15.33 18.42
CA ILE A 76 -0.77 -14.11 18.01
C ILE A 76 0.69 -14.51 17.75
N THR A 77 1.07 -14.61 16.47
CA THR A 77 2.41 -15.06 16.09
C THR A 77 3.44 -13.92 16.14
N ARG A 78 3.00 -12.68 15.88
CA ARG A 78 3.81 -11.46 15.97
C ARG A 78 2.94 -10.29 16.39
N GLN A 79 3.48 -9.42 17.23
CA GLN A 79 2.83 -8.15 17.57
C GLN A 79 3.87 -7.06 17.82
N TYR A 80 3.66 -5.94 17.15
CA TYR A 80 4.41 -4.69 17.25
C TYR A 80 3.41 -3.53 17.44
N ASP A 81 3.93 -2.29 17.50
CA ASP A 81 3.12 -1.10 17.77
C ASP A 81 2.05 -0.81 16.70
N GLU A 82 2.33 -1.16 15.45
CA GLU A 82 1.49 -0.82 14.29
C GLU A 82 1.15 -2.04 13.41
N PHE A 83 1.56 -3.23 13.83
CA PHE A 83 1.34 -4.46 13.07
C PHE A 83 1.17 -5.67 14.00
N ALA A 84 0.27 -6.58 13.65
CA ALA A 84 0.14 -7.88 14.29
C ALA A 84 -0.19 -8.96 13.26
N SER A 85 0.37 -10.14 13.42
CA SER A 85 0.01 -11.32 12.63
C SER A 85 -0.60 -12.36 13.54
N VAL A 86 -1.79 -12.82 13.19
CA VAL A 86 -2.61 -13.70 14.01
C VAL A 86 -3.01 -14.91 13.18
N THR A 87 -2.66 -16.10 13.63
CA THR A 87 -3.14 -17.35 13.04
C THR A 87 -4.42 -17.76 13.76
N VAL A 88 -5.49 -17.97 13.00
CA VAL A 88 -6.77 -18.45 13.52
C VAL A 88 -7.10 -19.81 12.93
N GLY A 89 -7.34 -20.79 13.80
CA GLY A 89 -7.64 -22.16 13.43
C GLY A 89 -9.09 -22.51 13.74
N ARG A 90 -9.72 -23.27 12.86
CA ARG A 90 -11.02 -23.90 13.11
C ARG A 90 -11.10 -25.19 12.32
N ASP A 91 -11.43 -26.27 13.02
CA ASP A 91 -11.39 -27.63 12.46
C ASP A 91 -9.98 -27.93 11.88
N ASP A 92 -9.87 -28.32 10.60
CA ASP A 92 -8.59 -28.57 9.92
C ASP A 92 -8.07 -27.36 9.13
N ASP A 93 -8.78 -26.22 9.17
CA ASP A 93 -8.42 -25.00 8.45
C ASP A 93 -7.68 -24.02 9.36
N ALA A 94 -6.65 -23.36 8.81
CA ALA A 94 -5.96 -22.25 9.45
C ALA A 94 -5.88 -21.05 8.50
N VAL A 95 -6.13 -19.86 9.03
CA VAL A 95 -6.12 -18.60 8.30
C VAL A 95 -5.21 -17.61 9.01
N VAL A 96 -4.37 -16.91 8.27
CA VAL A 96 -3.57 -15.80 8.81
C VAL A 96 -4.34 -14.50 8.62
N ILE A 97 -4.50 -13.75 9.70
CA ILE A 97 -5.04 -12.39 9.71
C ILE A 97 -3.90 -11.44 10.10
N ASP A 98 -3.53 -10.58 9.16
CA ASP A 98 -2.56 -9.52 9.37
C ASP A 98 -3.29 -8.21 9.65
N LEU A 99 -3.05 -7.63 10.82
CA LEU A 99 -3.52 -6.31 11.20
C LEU A 99 -2.40 -5.30 11.00
N GLY A 100 -2.74 -4.15 10.43
CA GLY A 100 -1.75 -3.10 10.16
C GLY A 100 -2.33 -1.70 10.25
N LEU A 101 -1.44 -0.74 10.46
CA LEU A 101 -1.73 0.67 10.27
C LEU A 101 -1.14 1.16 8.94
N ASP A 102 -1.94 1.89 8.16
CA ASP A 102 -1.54 2.34 6.83
C ASP A 102 -2.23 3.67 6.47
N TRP A 103 -1.90 4.23 5.31
CA TRP A 103 -2.48 5.45 4.78
C TRP A 103 -3.30 5.19 3.51
N TRP A 104 -4.44 5.88 3.38
CA TRP A 104 -5.24 5.98 2.17
C TRP A 104 -6.09 7.25 2.21
N GLU A 105 -6.65 7.66 1.07
CA GLU A 105 -7.40 8.92 0.98
C GLU A 105 -8.90 8.76 0.70
N ASN A 106 -9.33 7.71 0.01
CA ASN A 106 -10.72 7.60 -0.42
C ASN A 106 -11.55 6.85 0.63
N SER A 107 -12.85 7.13 0.66
CA SER A 107 -13.79 6.39 1.49
C SER A 107 -13.81 4.90 1.11
N PRO A 108 -13.94 3.98 2.10
CA PRO A 108 -14.04 2.56 1.84
C PRO A 108 -15.32 2.21 1.08
N ALA A 109 -15.28 1.12 0.32
CA ALA A 109 -16.47 0.48 -0.19
C ALA A 109 -17.11 -0.37 0.92
N ILE A 110 -18.44 -0.39 1.02
CA ILE A 110 -19.16 -1.23 1.98
C ILE A 110 -19.83 -2.36 1.19
N ILE A 111 -19.42 -3.60 1.46
CA ILE A 111 -19.96 -4.80 0.80
C ILE A 111 -20.29 -5.88 1.85
N ASP A 112 -20.68 -7.08 1.42
CA ASP A 112 -21.10 -8.16 2.33
C ASP A 112 -20.04 -8.56 3.38
N VAL A 113 -18.75 -8.48 3.06
CA VAL A 113 -17.67 -8.81 4.02
C VAL A 113 -17.47 -7.71 5.08
N GLY A 114 -17.97 -6.50 4.84
CA GLY A 114 -17.69 -5.32 5.66
C GLY A 114 -17.05 -4.18 4.85
N PRO A 115 -16.39 -3.21 5.52
CA PRO A 115 -15.66 -2.15 4.85
C PRO A 115 -14.42 -2.71 4.13
N VAL A 116 -14.21 -2.28 2.88
CA VAL A 116 -13.11 -2.68 2.02
C VAL A 116 -12.39 -1.44 1.51
N LEU A 117 -11.06 -1.49 1.48
CA LEU A 117 -10.22 -0.42 0.93
C LEU A 117 -10.71 -0.05 -0.47
N SER A 118 -10.78 1.25 -0.78
CA SER A 118 -11.30 1.71 -2.07
C SER A 118 -10.52 1.09 -3.24
N LEU A 119 -11.13 0.97 -4.42
CA LEU A 119 -10.44 0.44 -5.60
C LEU A 119 -9.18 1.27 -5.93
N LYS A 120 -9.27 2.60 -5.84
CA LYS A 120 -8.14 3.51 -6.15
C LYS A 120 -6.97 3.30 -5.17
N ASP A 121 -7.27 3.20 -3.88
CA ASP A 121 -6.24 3.01 -2.86
C ASP A 121 -5.66 1.59 -2.88
N SER A 122 -6.50 0.59 -3.16
CA SER A 122 -6.06 -0.81 -3.37
C SER A 122 -5.09 -0.92 -4.54
N VAL A 123 -5.40 -0.28 -5.66
CA VAL A 123 -4.54 -0.22 -6.84
C VAL A 123 -3.19 0.43 -6.52
N ALA A 124 -3.21 1.61 -5.86
CA ALA A 124 -1.99 2.31 -5.49
C ALA A 124 -1.11 1.47 -4.53
N SER A 125 -1.73 0.87 -3.51
CA SER A 125 -1.03 0.01 -2.54
C SER A 125 -0.33 -1.16 -3.23
N LYS A 126 -1.02 -1.82 -4.17
CA LYS A 126 -0.48 -2.99 -4.88
C LYS A 126 0.64 -2.64 -5.86
N LEU A 127 0.54 -1.53 -6.56
CA LEU A 127 1.64 -1.07 -7.42
C LEU A 127 2.86 -0.66 -6.61
N LEU A 128 2.68 -0.02 -5.45
CA LEU A 128 3.79 0.32 -4.55
C LEU A 128 4.39 -0.91 -3.84
N ALA A 129 3.65 -2.01 -3.70
CA ALA A 129 4.22 -3.28 -3.22
C ALA A 129 5.26 -3.87 -4.18
N VAL A 130 5.09 -3.68 -5.50
CA VAL A 130 6.12 -4.05 -6.49
C VAL A 130 7.39 -3.23 -6.28
N TYR A 131 7.25 -1.94 -5.97
CA TYR A 131 8.36 -1.04 -5.71
C TYR A 131 9.14 -1.42 -4.44
N SER A 132 8.43 -1.71 -3.36
CA SER A 132 9.05 -1.95 -2.05
C SER A 132 9.65 -3.35 -1.90
N ARG A 133 8.87 -4.40 -2.19
CA ARG A 133 9.27 -5.80 -1.90
C ARG A 133 9.39 -6.67 -3.16
N GLY A 134 8.50 -6.48 -4.14
CA GLY A 134 8.58 -7.18 -5.43
C GLY A 134 8.47 -8.71 -5.33
N TYR A 135 7.49 -9.24 -4.59
CA TYR A 135 7.20 -10.67 -4.60
C TYR A 135 6.39 -11.06 -5.85
N ALA A 136 6.40 -12.34 -6.22
CA ALA A 136 5.66 -12.84 -7.40
C ALA A 136 4.19 -12.40 -7.39
N ARG A 137 3.53 -12.48 -6.22
CA ARG A 137 2.13 -12.04 -6.02
C ARG A 137 1.92 -10.54 -6.29
N ASP A 138 2.91 -9.70 -6.04
CA ASP A 138 2.81 -8.25 -6.29
C ASP A 138 2.85 -7.95 -7.79
N TYR A 139 3.68 -8.67 -8.55
CA TYR A 139 3.70 -8.58 -10.02
C TYR A 139 2.42 -9.11 -10.65
N LEU A 140 1.82 -10.17 -10.10
CA LEU A 140 0.53 -10.68 -10.55
C LEU A 140 -0.61 -9.69 -10.29
N ASP A 141 -0.61 -9.06 -9.11
CA ASP A 141 -1.57 -8.01 -8.79
C ASP A 141 -1.39 -6.80 -9.72
N ALA A 142 -0.15 -6.36 -9.97
CA ALA A 142 0.15 -5.29 -10.93
C ALA A 142 -0.27 -5.65 -12.36
N TYR A 143 0.02 -6.86 -12.81
CA TYR A 143 -0.42 -7.37 -14.11
C TYR A 143 -1.94 -7.31 -14.24
N SER A 144 -2.67 -7.84 -13.25
CA SER A 144 -4.13 -7.87 -13.24
C SER A 144 -4.73 -6.46 -13.23
N ILE A 145 -4.16 -5.54 -12.45
CA ILE A 145 -4.55 -4.12 -12.42
C ILE A 145 -4.42 -3.48 -13.80
N ILE A 146 -3.26 -3.62 -14.45
CA ILE A 146 -2.99 -2.99 -15.74
C ILE A 146 -3.84 -3.64 -16.84
N ALA A 147 -3.90 -4.98 -16.86
CA ALA A 147 -4.65 -5.74 -17.85
C ALA A 147 -6.17 -5.53 -17.73
N SER A 148 -6.68 -5.15 -16.56
CA SER A 148 -8.11 -4.85 -16.36
C SER A 148 -8.61 -3.69 -17.23
N GLY A 149 -7.71 -2.81 -17.69
CA GLY A 149 -8.07 -1.63 -18.50
C GLY A 149 -8.91 -0.58 -17.78
N ARG A 150 -9.20 -0.75 -16.48
CA ARG A 150 -10.02 0.20 -15.71
C ARG A 150 -9.32 1.54 -15.45
N PHE A 151 -8.00 1.56 -15.55
CA PHE A 151 -7.15 2.73 -15.38
C PHE A 151 -6.13 2.81 -16.50
N THR A 152 -5.91 4.01 -17.02
CA THR A 152 -4.78 4.29 -17.91
C THR A 152 -3.48 4.28 -17.12
N HIS A 153 -2.35 4.03 -17.78
CA HIS A 153 -1.02 4.11 -17.15
C HIS A 153 -0.77 5.45 -16.44
N LYS A 154 -1.21 6.58 -17.03
CA LYS A 154 -1.09 7.89 -16.40
C LYS A 154 -1.87 7.98 -15.09
N GLN A 155 -3.10 7.47 -15.06
CA GLN A 155 -3.90 7.43 -13.83
C GLN A 155 -3.24 6.53 -12.77
N LEU A 156 -2.69 5.38 -13.16
CA LEU A 156 -1.96 4.50 -12.23
C LEU A 156 -0.75 5.21 -11.60
N ILE A 157 0.04 5.94 -12.41
CA ILE A 157 1.17 6.75 -11.93
C ILE A 157 0.68 7.81 -10.93
N THR A 158 -0.38 8.55 -11.27
CA THR A 158 -0.96 9.56 -10.37
C THR A 158 -1.45 8.95 -9.05
N LEU A 159 -2.07 7.77 -9.09
CA LEU A 159 -2.51 7.07 -7.88
C LEU A 159 -1.32 6.70 -6.98
N CYS A 160 -0.22 6.19 -7.55
CA CYS A 160 1.01 5.92 -6.80
C CYS A 160 1.58 7.19 -6.15
N GLN A 161 1.69 8.29 -6.90
CA GLN A 161 2.22 9.57 -6.39
C GLN A 161 1.33 10.20 -5.31
N ARG A 162 0.01 10.04 -5.40
CA ARG A 162 -0.90 10.52 -4.34
C ARG A 162 -0.74 9.73 -3.06
N ARG A 163 -0.49 8.42 -3.16
CA ARG A 163 -0.27 7.55 -2.02
C ARG A 163 1.09 7.75 -1.37
N ASP A 164 2.13 7.89 -2.18
CA ASP A 164 3.48 8.23 -1.73
C ASP A 164 4.02 9.40 -2.57
N PRO A 165 3.91 10.64 -2.06
CA PRO A 165 4.44 11.82 -2.73
C PRO A 165 5.95 11.77 -3.00
N ASN A 166 6.68 10.92 -2.29
CA ASN A 166 8.13 10.76 -2.43
C ASN A 166 8.51 9.57 -3.31
N VAL A 167 7.55 8.91 -3.98
CA VAL A 167 7.83 7.75 -4.83
C VAL A 167 8.82 8.12 -5.94
N ASP A 168 9.94 7.39 -5.98
CA ASP A 168 10.92 7.50 -7.05
C ASP A 168 10.37 6.77 -8.30
N LEU A 169 9.88 7.55 -9.28
CA LEU A 169 9.31 7.01 -10.51
C LEU A 169 10.34 6.22 -11.37
N PRO A 170 11.58 6.71 -11.60
CA PRO A 170 12.63 5.90 -12.22
C PRO A 170 12.85 4.54 -11.55
N LEU A 171 12.88 4.49 -10.22
CA LEU A 171 13.05 3.25 -9.49
C LEU A 171 11.78 2.38 -9.53
N LEU A 172 10.58 2.94 -9.45
CA LEU A 172 9.31 2.22 -9.66
C LEU A 172 9.28 1.52 -11.03
N ALA A 173 9.68 2.23 -12.09
CA ALA A 173 9.78 1.65 -13.42
C ALA A 173 10.82 0.53 -13.50
N THR A 174 11.98 0.71 -12.86
CA THR A 174 13.01 -0.33 -12.78
C THR A 174 12.49 -1.56 -12.02
N SER A 175 11.74 -1.36 -10.93
CA SER A 175 11.13 -2.43 -10.15
C SER A 175 10.11 -3.25 -10.94
N MET A 176 9.43 -2.66 -11.93
CA MET A 176 8.54 -3.41 -12.83
C MET A 176 9.29 -4.41 -13.71
N ALA A 177 10.60 -4.25 -13.94
CA ALA A 177 11.41 -5.19 -14.71
C ALA A 177 12.01 -6.32 -13.85
N ARG A 178 12.00 -6.18 -12.51
CA ARG A 178 12.56 -7.15 -11.57
C ARG A 178 11.77 -8.47 -11.51
N TYR A 179 10.56 -8.55 -12.10
CA TYR A 179 9.83 -9.81 -12.25
C TYR A 179 10.68 -10.94 -12.87
N ARG A 180 11.65 -10.58 -13.72
CA ARG A 180 12.59 -11.51 -14.38
C ARG A 180 13.56 -12.20 -13.45
N THR A 181 13.75 -11.69 -12.23
CA THR A 181 14.65 -12.30 -11.24
C THR A 181 13.98 -13.42 -10.46
N LEU A 182 12.66 -13.59 -10.59
CA LEU A 182 11.89 -14.64 -9.92
C LEU A 182 11.72 -15.85 -10.84
N SER A 183 11.56 -17.03 -10.24
CA SER A 183 11.33 -18.26 -11.01
C SER A 183 9.94 -18.23 -11.63
N THR A 184 9.78 -18.81 -12.82
CA THR A 184 8.46 -19.00 -13.43
C THR A 184 7.52 -19.79 -12.53
N THR A 185 8.07 -20.73 -11.75
CA THR A 185 7.31 -21.52 -10.76
C THR A 185 6.64 -20.66 -9.70
N ASP A 186 7.27 -19.54 -9.31
CA ASP A 186 6.74 -18.64 -8.28
C ASP A 186 5.43 -17.99 -8.73
N TYR A 187 5.26 -17.76 -10.04
CA TYR A 187 4.02 -17.23 -10.61
C TYR A 187 2.96 -18.32 -10.78
N THR A 188 3.36 -19.51 -11.26
CA THR A 188 2.42 -20.61 -11.49
C THR A 188 1.79 -21.12 -10.19
N ARG A 189 2.51 -21.03 -9.04
CA ARG A 189 1.96 -21.35 -7.71
C ARG A 189 0.71 -20.51 -7.37
N TYR A 190 0.65 -19.28 -7.86
CA TYR A 190 -0.49 -18.38 -7.66
C TYR A 190 -1.49 -18.42 -8.83
N GLY A 191 -1.40 -19.43 -9.70
CA GLY A 191 -2.39 -19.70 -10.74
C GLY A 191 -2.18 -18.99 -12.07
N LEU A 192 -1.02 -18.35 -12.31
CA LEU A 192 -0.71 -17.81 -13.64
C LEU A 192 -0.38 -18.96 -14.61
N PRO A 193 -1.10 -19.12 -15.73
CA PRO A 193 -0.73 -20.09 -16.77
C PRO A 193 0.63 -19.75 -17.41
N GLN A 194 1.42 -20.76 -17.75
CA GLN A 194 2.76 -20.54 -18.31
C GLN A 194 2.74 -19.76 -19.63
N ASP A 195 1.70 -19.95 -20.44
CA ASP A 195 1.48 -19.25 -21.71
C ASP A 195 1.08 -17.78 -21.54
N GLU A 196 0.73 -17.34 -20.32
CA GLU A 196 0.49 -15.93 -20.00
C GLU A 196 1.76 -15.17 -19.54
N LEU A 197 2.85 -15.86 -19.23
CA LEU A 197 4.11 -15.22 -18.84
C LEU A 197 4.62 -14.16 -19.86
N PRO A 198 4.54 -14.41 -21.19
CA PRO A 198 4.89 -13.39 -22.17
C PRO A 198 3.99 -12.15 -22.12
N LYS A 199 2.68 -12.33 -21.82
CA LYS A 199 1.74 -11.22 -21.67
C LYS A 199 2.07 -10.40 -20.44
N LEU A 200 2.25 -11.04 -19.28
CA LEU A 200 2.69 -10.38 -18.05
C LEU A 200 3.95 -9.55 -18.28
N SER A 201 4.95 -10.18 -18.91
CA SER A 201 6.22 -9.53 -19.29
C SER A 201 5.99 -8.28 -20.14
N SER A 202 5.20 -8.40 -21.22
CA SER A 202 4.94 -7.26 -22.11
C SER A 202 4.18 -6.13 -21.41
N THR A 203 3.20 -6.45 -20.57
CA THR A 203 2.36 -5.50 -19.82
C THR A 203 3.19 -4.70 -18.82
N LEU A 204 3.99 -5.38 -17.99
CA LEU A 204 4.83 -4.70 -16.98
C LEU A 204 5.88 -3.80 -17.64
N LEU A 205 6.49 -4.24 -18.74
CA LEU A 205 7.50 -3.45 -19.45
C LEU A 205 6.90 -2.27 -20.21
N ASP A 206 5.68 -2.38 -20.72
CA ASP A 206 4.98 -1.24 -21.33
C ASP A 206 4.61 -0.17 -20.29
N PHE A 207 4.17 -0.61 -19.11
CA PHE A 207 3.94 0.29 -17.99
C PHE A 207 5.24 0.95 -17.52
N ALA A 208 6.33 0.20 -17.36
CA ALA A 208 7.65 0.72 -17.02
C ALA A 208 8.13 1.79 -18.00
N ARG A 209 7.99 1.55 -19.31
CA ARG A 209 8.32 2.53 -20.36
C ARG A 209 7.47 3.80 -20.23
N THR A 210 6.20 3.67 -19.84
CA THR A 210 5.33 4.83 -19.65
C THR A 210 5.77 5.66 -18.43
N ILE A 211 6.11 5.00 -17.31
CA ILE A 211 6.62 5.66 -16.12
C ILE A 211 7.89 6.46 -16.43
N HIS A 212 8.85 5.88 -17.16
CA HIS A 212 10.08 6.57 -17.58
C HIS A 212 9.82 7.82 -18.43
N ARG A 213 8.89 7.75 -19.39
CA ARG A 213 8.53 8.93 -20.20
C ARG A 213 7.88 10.02 -19.34
N SER A 214 7.02 9.61 -18.40
CA SER A 214 6.36 10.54 -17.47
C SER A 214 7.35 11.22 -16.52
N SER A 215 8.36 10.51 -16.01
CA SER A 215 9.39 11.10 -15.15
C SER A 215 10.31 12.05 -15.92
N ALA A 216 10.69 11.72 -17.15
CA ALA A 216 11.52 12.60 -18.00
C ALA A 216 10.80 13.91 -18.35
N SER A 217 9.53 13.82 -18.76
CA SER A 217 8.71 15.01 -19.05
C SER A 217 8.51 15.91 -17.83
N ALA A 218 8.41 15.33 -16.63
CA ALA A 218 8.32 16.12 -15.39
C ALA A 218 9.65 16.84 -15.09
N ALA A 219 10.79 16.17 -15.28
CA ALA A 219 12.12 16.76 -15.08
C ALA A 219 12.41 17.89 -16.07
N GLU A 220 11.98 17.77 -17.33
CA GLU A 220 12.13 18.82 -18.35
C GLU A 220 11.23 20.05 -18.09
N SER A 221 10.09 19.87 -17.41
CA SER A 221 9.19 20.98 -17.06
C SER A 221 9.63 21.80 -15.84
N VAL A 222 10.61 21.31 -15.07
CA VAL A 222 11.26 22.05 -13.99
C VAL A 222 12.47 22.74 -14.60
N GLU A 223 12.29 23.93 -15.19
CA GLU A 223 13.41 24.74 -15.68
C GLU A 223 14.43 24.96 -14.55
N PRO A 224 15.75 24.96 -14.85
CA PRO A 224 16.75 25.28 -13.86
C PRO A 224 16.49 26.69 -13.36
N VAL A 225 16.36 26.85 -12.04
CA VAL A 225 16.43 28.16 -11.42
C VAL A 225 17.85 28.67 -11.66
N ASP A 226 18.00 29.59 -12.61
CA ASP A 226 19.23 30.35 -12.80
C ASP A 226 19.54 31.07 -11.48
N LEU A 227 20.48 30.52 -10.70
CA LEU A 227 21.07 31.17 -9.53
C LEU A 227 22.11 32.23 -9.94
N ILE A 228 21.86 32.93 -11.04
CA ILE A 228 22.59 34.13 -11.43
C ILE A 228 21.56 35.25 -11.49
N GLY A 229 21.24 35.79 -10.32
CA GLY A 229 20.58 37.09 -10.24
C GLY A 229 21.48 38.17 -10.83
N PRO A 230 20.93 39.22 -11.48
CA PRO A 230 21.74 40.32 -11.96
C PRO A 230 22.45 40.99 -10.77
N GLU A 231 23.74 41.25 -10.91
CA GLU A 231 24.51 42.05 -9.93
C GLU A 231 23.78 43.38 -9.69
N ALA A 232 23.25 43.55 -8.48
CA ALA A 232 22.70 44.81 -8.03
C ALA A 232 23.87 45.78 -7.74
N PRO A 233 23.82 47.04 -8.21
CA PRO A 233 24.84 48.02 -7.88
C PRO A 233 24.77 48.37 -6.39
N VAL A 234 25.94 48.41 -5.76
CA VAL A 234 26.15 48.80 -4.36
C VAL A 234 25.64 50.22 -4.14
N GLN A 235 24.66 50.38 -3.24
CA GLN A 235 24.33 51.67 -2.63
C GLN A 235 24.38 51.54 -1.10
N GLU A 236 25.12 52.47 -0.51
CA GLU A 236 25.43 52.58 0.91
C GLU A 236 24.19 52.83 1.78
N SER A 237 24.16 52.16 2.94
CA SER A 237 23.17 52.33 4.02
C SER A 237 23.20 53.75 4.64
N PRO A 238 22.18 54.12 5.43
CA PRO A 238 22.37 53.94 6.87
C PRO A 238 21.14 53.50 7.68
N CYS A 239 21.46 52.80 8.77
CA CYS A 239 20.72 52.50 10.00
C CYS A 239 19.24 52.91 10.12
N ASN A 240 18.39 51.94 10.52
CA ASN A 240 17.62 52.13 11.74
C ASN A 240 17.26 50.80 12.43
N SER A 241 17.38 50.83 13.76
CA SER A 241 17.05 49.81 14.76
C SER A 241 15.58 49.42 14.79
N GLY A 242 15.30 48.14 15.01
CA GLY A 242 13.94 47.64 15.25
C GLY A 242 13.96 46.16 15.63
N SER A 243 13.66 45.88 16.89
CA SER A 243 13.81 44.62 17.62
C SER A 243 12.62 43.65 17.51
N GLY A 244 12.94 42.35 17.36
CA GLY A 244 12.21 41.18 17.90
C GLY A 244 11.37 40.34 16.92
N PRO A 245 10.99 39.08 17.26
CA PRO A 245 11.65 38.09 18.12
C PRO A 245 11.93 36.74 17.40
N ASP A 246 12.79 35.93 18.04
CA ASP A 246 13.23 34.59 17.66
C ASP A 246 12.12 33.52 17.71
N PHE A 247 12.09 32.63 16.72
CA PHE A 247 11.38 31.34 16.75
C PHE A 247 12.39 30.20 16.55
N PRO A 248 12.72 29.38 17.57
CA PRO A 248 13.56 28.21 17.39
C PRO A 248 12.74 26.93 17.21
N TRP A 249 12.89 26.28 16.06
CA TRP A 249 12.77 24.83 15.90
C TRP A 249 14.17 24.22 15.87
N LEU A 250 14.27 22.96 16.29
CA LEU A 250 15.44 22.04 16.29
C LEU A 250 16.36 22.05 17.53
N ALA A 251 16.12 21.11 18.44
CA ALA A 251 17.18 20.29 19.03
C ALA A 251 16.57 19.08 19.76
N ALA A 252 16.86 17.86 19.30
CA ALA A 252 17.35 16.74 20.11
C ALA A 252 17.33 15.43 19.30
N GLN A 253 18.44 15.16 18.61
CA GLN A 253 18.93 13.80 18.45
C GLN A 253 19.78 13.43 19.68
N SER A 254 19.82 12.13 19.97
CA SER A 254 20.78 11.43 20.84
C SER A 254 20.41 11.29 22.32
N ARG A 255 19.83 10.14 22.67
CA ARG A 255 20.49 9.07 23.44
C ARG A 255 19.72 7.77 23.32
#